data_AF-A0A7K8BHP1-F1
#
_entry.id   AF-A0A7K8BHP1-F1
#
_cell.length_a   1.000
_cell.length_b   1.000
_cell.length_c   1.000
_cell.angle_alpha   90.00
_cell.angle_beta   90.00
_cell.angle_gamma   90.00
#
_symmetry.space_group_name_H-M   'P 1'
#
loop_
_entity.id
_entity.type
_entity.pdbx_description
1 polymer ?
#
loop_
_entity_poly.entity_id
_entity_poly.type
_entity_poly.pdbx_seq_one_letter_code
_entity_poly.pdbx_strand_id
1 'polypeptide(L)'
;MAADPATIVLPVQQEHFEWSLANSAPLQSALQNFSGQIAYHLPSHKLLQLAKSTSLTLRPKNSRVPVQGPTVFTDGSGKTGKAIVTWKEESEWQVLEGHESGSAQLVELRAVAMAFQRFSQVPLNLVTDSAYVADITQRLDCSLLKEVN
;
A
#
# COMPACT_ATOMS: atom_id res chain seq x y z
N MET A 1 -7.58 -20.47 -35.19
CA MET A 1 -7.20 -19.16 -34.63
C MET A 1 -7.98 -19.01 -33.34
N ALA A 2 -7.32 -18.75 -32.21
CA ALA A 2 -8.03 -18.53 -30.95
C ALA A 2 -8.78 -17.19 -31.04
N ALA A 3 -10.08 -17.21 -30.77
CA ALA A 3 -10.90 -16.00 -30.69
C ALA A 3 -10.84 -15.46 -29.26
N ASP A 4 -10.84 -14.14 -29.13
CA ASP A 4 -10.98 -13.48 -27.83
C ASP A 4 -12.33 -13.84 -27.19
N PRO A 5 -12.40 -13.88 -25.85
CA PRO A 5 -13.66 -14.09 -25.16
C PRO A 5 -14.62 -12.92 -25.41
N ALA A 6 -15.93 -13.17 -25.42
CA ALA A 6 -16.92 -12.10 -25.51
C ALA A 6 -16.90 -11.16 -24.28
N THR A 7 -16.45 -11.67 -23.12
CA THR A 7 -16.42 -10.93 -21.87
C THR A 7 -15.22 -11.34 -21.02
N ILE A 8 -14.52 -10.35 -20.45
CA ILE A 8 -13.53 -10.54 -19.39
C ILE A 8 -14.17 -10.09 -18.08
N VAL A 9 -14.20 -10.96 -17.09
CA VAL A 9 -14.75 -10.64 -15.76
C VAL A 9 -13.60 -10.40 -14.79
N LEU A 10 -13.54 -9.22 -14.19
CA LEU A 10 -12.48 -8.83 -13.27
C LEU A 10 -12.98 -8.81 -11.82
N PRO A 11 -12.22 -9.39 -10.86
CA PRO A 11 -12.56 -9.36 -9.44
C PRO A 11 -12.11 -8.05 -8.77
N VAL A 12 -12.29 -6.90 -9.44
CA VAL A 12 -11.89 -5.57 -8.96
C VAL A 12 -13.02 -4.58 -9.16
N GLN A 13 -13.02 -3.50 -8.38
CA GLN A 13 -13.95 -2.40 -8.59
C GLN A 13 -13.64 -1.67 -9.91
N GLN A 14 -14.69 -1.18 -10.57
CA GLN A 14 -14.57 -0.48 -11.84
C GLN A 14 -13.59 0.70 -11.77
N GLU A 15 -13.70 1.53 -10.73
CA GLU A 15 -12.83 2.68 -10.49
C GLU A 15 -11.33 2.31 -10.40
N HIS A 16 -11.00 1.18 -9.79
CA HIS A 16 -9.62 0.70 -9.68
C HIS A 16 -9.08 0.21 -11.02
N PHE A 17 -9.91 -0.45 -11.82
CA PHE A 17 -9.53 -0.89 -13.14
C PHE A 17 -9.35 0.29 -14.09
N GLU A 18 -10.27 1.25 -14.11
CA GLU A 18 -10.18 2.45 -14.94
C GLU A 18 -8.92 3.26 -14.61
N TRP A 19 -8.60 3.44 -13.32
CA TRP A 19 -7.35 4.04 -12.90
C TRP A 19 -6.15 3.27 -13.44
N SER A 20 -6.15 1.94 -13.34
CA SER A 20 -5.05 1.10 -13.83
C SER A 20 -4.90 1.17 -15.33
N LEU A 21 -6.01 1.16 -16.06
CA LEU A 21 -6.03 1.28 -17.50
C LEU A 21 -5.47 2.63 -17.93
N ALA A 22 -5.78 3.72 -17.22
CA ALA A 22 -5.21 5.04 -17.51
C ALA A 22 -3.69 5.14 -17.21
N ASN A 23 -3.19 4.36 -16.25
CA ASN A 23 -1.81 4.49 -15.72
C ASN A 23 -0.87 3.34 -16.12
N SER A 24 -1.31 2.34 -16.88
CA SER A 24 -0.51 1.16 -17.25
C SER A 24 -0.48 0.96 -18.77
N ALA A 25 0.62 1.39 -19.41
CA ALA A 25 0.85 1.14 -20.84
C ALA A 25 0.79 -0.36 -21.20
N PRO A 26 1.37 -1.30 -20.41
CA PRO A 26 1.23 -2.73 -20.70
C PRO A 26 -0.23 -3.21 -20.70
N LEU A 27 -1.06 -2.69 -19.78
CA LEU A 27 -2.48 -3.06 -19.72
C LEU A 27 -3.26 -2.49 -20.91
N GLN A 28 -2.98 -1.25 -21.29
CA GLN A 28 -3.55 -0.63 -22.49
C GLN A 28 -3.20 -1.44 -23.74
N SER A 29 -1.93 -1.84 -23.91
CA SER A 29 -1.50 -2.67 -25.02
C SER A 29 -2.15 -4.05 -25.02
N ALA A 30 -2.30 -4.69 -23.85
CA ALA A 30 -2.95 -5.99 -23.73
C ALA A 30 -4.44 -5.95 -24.14
N LEU A 31 -5.11 -4.80 -23.98
CA LEU A 31 -6.54 -4.62 -24.27
C LEU A 31 -6.83 -3.84 -25.55
N GLN A 32 -5.80 -3.38 -26.28
CA GLN A 32 -5.93 -2.41 -27.39
C GLN A 32 -6.91 -2.86 -28.49
N ASN A 33 -6.99 -4.16 -28.78
CA ASN A 33 -7.87 -4.72 -29.81
C ASN A 33 -9.03 -5.54 -29.24
N PHE A 34 -9.21 -5.54 -27.93
CA PHE A 34 -10.29 -6.27 -27.29
C PHE A 34 -11.62 -5.56 -27.56
N SER A 35 -12.49 -6.19 -28.37
CA SER A 35 -13.81 -5.65 -28.71
C SER A 35 -14.94 -6.21 -27.84
N GLY A 36 -14.62 -7.06 -26.86
CA GLY A 36 -15.59 -7.62 -25.93
C GLY A 36 -15.93 -6.67 -24.79
N GLN A 37 -16.62 -7.19 -23.77
CA GLN A 37 -17.03 -6.43 -22.60
C GLN A 37 -16.11 -6.69 -21.39
N ILE A 38 -15.82 -5.64 -20.61
CA ILE A 38 -15.25 -5.79 -19.28
C ILE A 38 -16.39 -5.75 -18.27
N ALA A 39 -16.54 -6.82 -17.49
CA ALA A 39 -17.54 -6.92 -16.44
C ALA A 39 -16.86 -6.96 -15.07
N TYR A 40 -17.47 -6.28 -14.09
CA TYR A 40 -16.95 -6.19 -12.72
C TYR A 40 -17.76 -7.04 -11.72
N HIS A 41 -18.88 -7.61 -12.17
CA HIS A 41 -19.69 -8.50 -11.36
C HIS A 41 -19.16 -9.94 -11.43
N LEU A 42 -18.62 -10.45 -10.33
CA LEU A 42 -18.21 -11.85 -10.25
C LEU A 42 -19.42 -12.78 -10.45
N PRO A 43 -19.29 -13.86 -11.25
CA PRO A 43 -20.36 -14.84 -11.43
C PRO A 43 -20.75 -15.46 -10.08
N SER A 44 -21.97 -16.00 -10.00
CA SER A 44 -22.55 -16.55 -8.76
C SER A 44 -21.82 -17.79 -8.21
N HIS A 45 -20.79 -18.28 -8.88
CA HIS A 45 -20.02 -19.46 -8.51
C HIS A 45 -19.31 -19.30 -7.15
N LYS A 46 -19.46 -20.28 -6.25
CA LYS A 46 -18.95 -20.22 -4.86
C LYS A 46 -17.44 -19.92 -4.76
N LEU A 47 -16.63 -20.50 -5.64
CA LEU A 47 -15.18 -20.22 -5.67
C LEU A 47 -14.84 -18.79 -6.07
N LEU A 48 -15.64 -18.17 -6.94
CA LEU A 48 -15.45 -16.79 -7.36
C LEU A 48 -16.01 -15.81 -6.32
N GLN A 49 -17.01 -16.23 -5.55
CA GLN A 49 -17.47 -15.44 -4.40
C GLN A 49 -16.42 -15.34 -3.29
N LEU A 50 -15.53 -16.33 -3.13
CA LEU A 50 -14.38 -16.20 -2.23
C LEU A 50 -13.47 -15.04 -2.65
N ALA A 51 -13.31 -14.78 -3.95
CA ALA A 51 -12.53 -13.64 -4.43
C ALA A 51 -13.12 -12.28 -3.98
N LYS A 52 -14.42 -12.19 -3.70
CA LYS A 52 -15.03 -10.97 -3.11
C LYS A 52 -14.53 -10.68 -1.69
N SER A 53 -14.11 -11.72 -0.96
CA SER A 53 -13.56 -11.56 0.39
C SER A 53 -12.13 -11.03 0.40
N THR A 54 -11.44 -11.06 -0.75
CA THR A 54 -10.10 -10.50 -0.94
C THR A 54 -10.23 -9.17 -1.67
N SER A 55 -10.17 -8.04 -0.95
CA SER A 55 -10.20 -6.73 -1.58
C SER A 55 -8.91 -6.50 -2.39
N LEU A 56 -9.02 -6.62 -3.71
CA LEU A 56 -7.92 -6.31 -4.63
C LEU A 56 -7.97 -4.83 -4.99
N THR A 57 -7.01 -4.06 -4.48
CA THR A 57 -6.82 -2.66 -4.83
C THR A 57 -5.72 -2.57 -5.88
N LEU A 58 -6.05 -2.06 -7.07
CA LEU A 58 -5.08 -1.88 -8.15
C LEU A 58 -4.39 -0.50 -8.12
N ARG A 59 -4.92 0.42 -7.31
CA ARG A 59 -4.35 1.75 -7.09
C ARG A 59 -3.27 1.67 -6.00
N PRO A 60 -2.00 1.99 -6.30
CA PRO A 60 -0.95 2.05 -5.29
C PRO A 60 -1.33 3.04 -4.18
N LYS A 61 -0.99 2.69 -2.94
CA LYS A 61 -1.14 3.62 -1.80
C LYS A 61 0.10 4.46 -1.56
N ASN A 62 1.20 4.14 -2.25
CA ASN A 62 2.44 4.88 -2.23
C ASN A 62 2.53 5.86 -3.42
N SER A 63 3.43 6.81 -3.32
CA SER A 63 3.77 7.76 -4.38
C SER A 63 5.26 7.67 -4.68
N ARG A 64 5.64 7.80 -5.96
CA ARG A 64 7.05 7.89 -6.39
C ARG A 64 7.66 9.28 -6.20
N VAL A 65 6.81 10.28 -5.97
CA VAL A 65 7.20 11.66 -5.70
C VAL A 65 6.65 12.09 -4.34
N PRO A 66 7.30 13.07 -3.68
CA PRO A 66 6.76 13.59 -2.42
C PRO A 66 5.31 14.05 -2.56
N VAL A 67 4.51 13.73 -1.55
CA VAL A 67 3.09 14.10 -1.45
C VAL A 67 2.93 15.41 -0.67
N GLN A 68 1.78 16.07 -0.86
CA GLN A 68 1.40 17.20 -0.02
C GLN A 68 1.02 16.69 1.37
N GLY A 69 1.95 16.79 2.32
CA GLY A 69 1.81 16.27 3.68
C GLY A 69 3.06 16.50 4.50
N PRO A 70 3.06 16.15 5.80
CA PRO A 70 4.23 16.29 6.65
C PRO A 70 5.37 15.38 6.18
N THR A 71 6.61 15.89 6.29
CA THR A 71 7.81 15.05 6.20
C THR A 71 8.13 14.51 7.58
N VAL A 72 8.08 13.20 7.70
CA VAL A 72 8.18 12.47 8.95
C VAL A 72 9.43 11.60 8.91
N PHE A 73 10.30 11.79 9.89
CA PHE A 73 11.53 11.03 10.07
C PHE A 73 11.32 9.98 11.14
N THR A 74 11.81 8.76 10.91
CA THR A 74 11.69 7.65 11.85
C THR A 74 13.04 6.98 12.05
N ASP A 75 13.32 6.61 13.30
CA ASP A 75 14.54 5.88 13.72
C ASP A 75 14.19 4.95 14.90
N GLY A 76 14.87 3.81 14.99
CA GLY A 76 14.65 2.77 15.98
C GLY A 76 15.96 2.21 16.54
N SER A 77 16.18 2.40 17.84
CA SER A 77 17.36 1.87 18.51
C SER A 77 17.11 0.48 19.10
N GLY A 78 17.57 -0.57 18.42
CA GLY A 78 17.50 -1.95 18.93
C GLY A 78 18.20 -2.17 20.29
N LYS A 79 19.22 -1.36 20.61
CA LYS A 79 19.92 -1.43 21.90
C LYS A 79 19.05 -0.94 23.06
N THR A 80 18.25 0.10 22.83
CA THR A 80 17.46 0.75 23.89
C THR A 80 15.97 0.43 23.80
N GLY A 81 15.52 -0.21 22.73
CA GLY A 81 14.11 -0.43 22.42
C GLY A 81 13.35 0.84 22.03
N LYS A 82 14.02 1.99 21.91
CA LYS A 82 13.35 3.27 21.62
C LYS A 82 13.05 3.43 20.14
N ALA A 83 11.79 3.69 19.84
CA ALA A 83 11.29 4.07 18.52
C ALA A 83 10.94 5.56 18.53
N ILE A 84 11.49 6.32 17.60
CA ILE A 84 11.33 7.78 17.52
C ILE A 84 10.70 8.16 16.19
N VAL A 85 9.74 9.07 16.26
CA VAL A 85 9.14 9.74 15.10
C VAL A 85 9.27 11.23 15.30
N THR A 86 9.84 11.94 14.33
CA THR A 86 9.93 13.41 14.36
C THR A 86 9.37 14.03 13.09
N TRP A 87 8.77 15.19 13.23
CA TRP A 87 8.27 15.97 12.11
C TRP A 87 8.29 17.44 12.48
N LYS A 88 8.18 18.30 11.47
CA LYS A 88 8.06 19.73 11.67
C LYS A 88 6.59 20.14 11.55
N GLU A 89 6.09 20.83 12.57
CA GLU A 89 4.77 21.46 12.55
C GLU A 89 5.00 22.97 12.63
N GLU A 90 4.58 23.68 11.57
CA GLU A 90 4.92 25.09 11.35
C GLU A 90 6.44 25.34 11.39
N SER A 91 6.95 25.84 12.51
CA SER A 91 8.37 26.11 12.75
C SER A 91 9.00 25.24 13.83
N GLU A 92 8.20 24.45 14.55
CA GLU A 92 8.64 23.69 15.72
C GLU A 92 8.80 22.20 15.40
N TRP A 93 9.83 21.59 16.00
CA TRP A 93 10.05 20.15 15.89
C TRP A 93 9.21 19.42 16.92
N GLN A 94 8.44 18.44 16.43
CA GLN A 94 7.66 17.54 17.25
C GLN A 94 8.37 16.20 17.36
N VAL A 95 8.20 15.54 18.50
CA VAL A 95 8.72 14.19 18.75
C VAL A 95 7.63 13.31 19.32
N LEU A 96 7.55 12.10 18.81
CA LEU A 96 6.75 11.02 19.37
C LEU A 96 7.69 9.85 19.67
N GLU A 97 7.82 9.53 20.96
CA GLU A 97 8.61 8.40 21.43
C GLU A 97 7.70 7.21 21.74
N GLY A 98 8.17 6.03 21.36
CA GLY A 98 7.57 4.76 21.69
C GLY A 98 8.64 3.75 22.05
N HIS A 99 8.20 2.58 22.48
CA HIS A 99 9.09 1.51 22.88
C HIS A 99 8.64 0.20 22.27
N GLU A 100 9.62 -0.63 21.91
CA GLU A 100 9.43 -1.99 21.44
C GLU A 100 10.60 -2.87 21.87
N SER A 101 10.31 -4.11 22.27
CA SER A 101 11.32 -5.08 22.67
C SER A 101 11.61 -6.04 21.52
N GLY A 102 12.88 -6.33 21.25
CA GLY A 102 13.27 -7.30 20.24
C GLY A 102 14.45 -6.82 19.40
N SER A 103 14.43 -7.15 18.11
CA SER A 103 15.49 -6.77 17.18
C SER A 103 15.39 -5.28 16.81
N ALA A 104 16.50 -4.71 16.33
CA ALA A 104 16.51 -3.35 15.79
C ALA A 104 15.42 -3.16 14.70
N GLN A 105 15.25 -4.15 13.81
CA GLN A 105 14.23 -4.12 12.77
C GLN A 105 12.80 -3.98 13.32
N LEU A 106 12.52 -4.59 14.47
CA LEU A 106 11.19 -4.50 15.10
C LEU A 106 10.96 -3.12 15.71
N VAL A 107 12.00 -2.52 16.31
CA VAL A 107 11.93 -1.15 16.84
C VAL A 107 11.77 -0.12 15.72
N GLU A 108 12.47 -0.31 14.60
CA GLU A 108 12.30 0.51 13.38
C GLU A 108 10.87 0.40 12.82
N LEU A 109 10.33 -0.81 12.73
CA LEU A 109 8.94 -1.03 12.33
C LEU A 109 7.95 -0.37 13.29
N ARG A 110 8.24 -0.37 14.60
CA ARG A 110 7.43 0.32 15.59
C ARG A 110 7.37 1.82 15.32
N ALA A 111 8.50 2.46 15.00
CA ALA A 111 8.56 3.89 14.68
C ALA A 111 7.67 4.22 13.47
N VAL A 112 7.74 3.41 12.41
CA VAL A 112 6.90 3.62 11.22
C VAL A 112 5.43 3.33 11.46
N ALA A 113 5.10 2.30 12.23
CA ALA A 113 3.71 2.03 12.62
C ALA A 113 3.12 3.22 13.40
N MET A 114 3.90 3.81 14.31
CA MET A 114 3.51 5.00 15.05
C MET A 114 3.32 6.21 14.12
N ALA A 115 4.19 6.41 13.13
CA ALA A 115 4.03 7.47 12.13
C ALA A 115 2.72 7.32 11.35
N PHE A 116 2.41 6.12 10.84
CA PHE A 116 1.16 5.87 10.13
C PHE A 116 -0.08 5.99 11.02
N GLN A 117 0.01 5.61 12.29
CA GLN A 117 -1.08 5.83 13.26
C GLN A 117 -1.30 7.32 13.52
N ARG A 118 -0.23 8.10 13.71
CA ARG A 118 -0.30 9.54 14.00
C ARG A 118 -0.89 10.35 12.84
N PHE A 119 -0.60 9.95 11.62
CA PHE A 119 -1.01 10.62 10.38
C PHE A 119 -2.03 9.82 9.58
N SER A 120 -2.87 9.01 10.23
CA SER A 120 -3.76 8.07 9.54
C SER A 120 -4.80 8.72 8.62
N GLN A 121 -5.04 10.02 8.77
CA GLN A 121 -6.06 10.78 8.02
C GLN A 121 -5.47 11.61 6.88
N VAL A 122 -4.14 11.70 6.76
CA VAL A 122 -3.45 12.53 5.76
C VAL A 122 -2.32 11.76 5.10
N PRO A 123 -1.99 12.04 3.82
CA PRO A 123 -0.77 11.49 3.23
C PRO A 123 0.48 12.06 3.93
N LEU A 124 1.56 11.27 4.01
CA LEU A 124 2.82 11.67 4.64
C LEU A 124 4.02 11.29 3.78
N ASN A 125 5.12 12.03 3.92
CA ASN A 125 6.42 11.68 3.34
C ASN A 125 7.26 10.99 4.43
N LEU A 126 7.48 9.68 4.29
CA LEU A 126 8.24 8.89 5.26
C LEU A 126 9.73 8.91 4.91
N VAL A 127 10.56 9.27 5.87
CA VAL A 127 12.03 9.23 5.77
C VAL A 127 12.55 8.30 6.85
N THR A 128 13.25 7.25 6.44
CA THR A 128 13.88 6.26 7.32
C THR A 128 15.26 5.92 6.79
N ASP A 129 16.20 5.65 7.69
CA ASP A 129 17.52 5.11 7.38
C ASP A 129 17.56 3.57 7.34
N SER A 130 16.47 2.92 7.76
CA SER A 130 16.31 1.47 7.70
C SER A 130 15.86 1.02 6.31
N ALA A 131 16.79 0.43 5.54
CA ALA A 131 16.50 -0.16 4.23
C ALA A 131 15.41 -1.26 4.30
N TYR A 132 15.35 -1.99 5.42
CA TYR A 132 14.33 -3.00 5.66
C TYR A 132 12.93 -2.40 5.73
N VAL A 133 12.77 -1.31 6.48
CA VAL A 133 11.50 -0.58 6.59
C VAL A 133 11.14 0.08 5.26
N ALA A 134 12.11 0.70 4.58
CA ALA A 134 11.90 1.32 3.28
C ALA A 134 11.35 0.31 2.25
N ASP A 135 11.90 -0.91 2.19
CA ASP A 135 11.42 -1.95 1.27
C ASP A 135 10.03 -2.49 1.65
N ILE A 136 9.79 -2.76 2.94
CA ILE A 136 8.47 -3.25 3.38
C ILE A 136 7.38 -2.23 3.08
N THR A 137 7.59 -0.96 3.45
CA THR A 137 6.59 0.11 3.28
C THR A 137 6.19 0.32 1.83
N GLN A 138 7.10 0.08 0.88
CA GLN A 138 6.82 0.13 -0.55
C GLN A 138 5.92 -1.01 -1.04
N ARG A 139 5.79 -2.11 -0.29
CA ARG A 139 5.05 -3.33 -0.67
C ARG A 139 3.83 -3.60 0.21
N LEU A 140 3.61 -2.79 1.25
CA LEU A 140 2.52 -2.98 2.21
C LEU A 140 1.13 -2.92 1.55
N ASP A 141 0.98 -2.14 0.49
CA ASP A 141 -0.30 -1.98 -0.20
C ASP A 141 -0.75 -3.21 -0.98
N CYS A 142 0.18 -4.08 -1.38
CA CYS A 142 -0.09 -5.37 -2.02
C CYS A 142 0.02 -6.57 -1.07
N SER A 143 0.21 -6.34 0.23
CA SER A 143 0.43 -7.41 1.21
C SER A 143 -0.86 -7.88 1.86
N LEU A 144 -1.08 -9.19 1.91
CA LEU A 144 -2.14 -9.80 2.71
C LEU A 144 -1.52 -10.39 3.99
N LEU A 145 -1.81 -9.77 5.12
CA LEU A 145 -1.39 -10.30 6.42
C LEU A 145 -2.38 -11.37 6.85
N LYS A 146 -1.88 -12.59 7.05
CA LYS A 146 -2.65 -13.66 7.69
C LYS A 146 -2.54 -13.49 9.20
N GLU A 147 -3.64 -13.63 9.92
CA GLU A 147 -3.59 -13.82 11.37
C GLU A 147 -2.81 -15.09 11.70
N VAL A 148 -1.80 -14.97 12.55
CA VAL A 148 -1.06 -16.10 13.10
C VAL A 148 -1.71 -16.44 14.43
N ASN A 149 -2.46 -17.54 14.45
CA ASN A 149 -2.99 -18.15 15.68
C ASN A 149 -1.92 -18.99 16.35
#